data_AF-A0A7V6TFT7-F1
#
_entry.id   AF-A0A7V6TFT7-F1
#
_cell.length_a   1.000
_cell.length_b   1.000
_cell.length_c   1.000
_cell.angle_alpha   90.00
_cell.angle_beta   90.00
_cell.angle_gamma   90.00
#
_symmetry.space_group_name_H-M   'P 1'
#
loop_
_entity.id
_entity.type
_entity.pdbx_description
1 polymer ?
#
loop_
_entity_poly.entity_id
_entity_poly.type
_entity_poly.pdbx_seq_one_letter_code
_entity_poly.pdbx_strand_id
1 'polypeptide(L)'
;MRKQVLFVLMAMLFGLLFAAPHSYLPMQVTQPDGTEIEIYASGDEFHNWLHDQDNYTIVRDDEGWYVYAMQDGEDVAPTSIRAGMESAVRSALTPGINLSNRLVEEKYDRLSHMRDYSNGRIPHSGLINNLVVFIKFADSPDFNRPLSYYADMFNDNEPNANSMRNYFDAASYGALDVESYFYPIPNGDVIVTYVDSKPRAYYQPQSTSNPDGYNPNSSWERTYREHTLLANACDFIEDQIPTTLVIDGDKDGYVDNVCFIIQGQPDGWAELLWPHRWVLYDSYAYIHGARVWDFNFQLETSLDSSGASVLSHEMFHSLGAPDLYRYNDSTISPIGSWDLMSGNTNPPQHMSAWMKYKYGQWVFAPPIITESGTYSIYPVASHGYDNAYRVESWKSGEYFVIEYRRAHGIYDGNIPGQGLLVYRLLPNVGGNADGPPDELYIYRPGGVDNYTNGTLSRAAFSPGSSRRKM
;
A
#
# COMPACT_ATOMS: atom_id res chain seq x y z
N MET A 1 -31.90 1.01 50.98
CA MET A 1 -30.73 1.49 50.22
C MET A 1 -30.31 0.36 49.29
N ARG A 2 -30.50 0.56 47.98
CA ARG A 2 -30.57 -0.47 46.94
C ARG A 2 -29.27 -0.47 46.12
N LYS A 3 -28.81 -1.69 45.81
CA LYS A 3 -28.10 -2.13 44.60
C LYS A 3 -26.65 -1.66 44.40
N GLN A 4 -25.72 -2.58 44.68
CA GLN A 4 -24.43 -2.71 43.99
C GLN A 4 -24.52 -3.94 43.08
N VAL A 5 -24.79 -3.76 41.77
CA VAL A 5 -24.55 -4.75 40.71
C VAL A 5 -24.39 -3.99 39.39
N LEU A 6 -23.47 -4.47 38.54
CA LEU A 6 -23.12 -4.09 37.15
C LEU A 6 -22.11 -2.95 36.96
N PHE A 7 -20.84 -3.36 36.84
CA PHE A 7 -19.85 -2.70 35.98
C PHE A 7 -19.26 -3.79 35.05
N VAL A 8 -20.03 -4.16 34.02
CA VAL A 8 -19.56 -4.98 32.89
C VAL A 8 -20.34 -4.50 31.67
N LEU A 9 -19.73 -3.65 30.85
CA LEU A 9 -19.90 -3.51 29.39
C LEU A 9 -19.17 -2.24 28.93
N MET A 10 -17.85 -2.33 28.85
CA MET A 10 -17.07 -1.50 27.95
C MET A 10 -16.04 -2.41 27.29
N ALA A 11 -16.58 -3.35 26.50
CA ALA A 11 -15.80 -4.24 25.66
C ALA A 11 -16.01 -3.82 24.20
N MET A 12 -14.91 -3.40 23.58
CA MET A 12 -14.64 -3.54 22.15
C MET A 12 -15.70 -2.97 21.20
N LEU A 13 -15.67 -1.65 21.00
CA LEU A 13 -15.75 -1.15 19.62
C LEU A 13 -14.32 -1.09 19.08
N PHE A 14 -13.80 -2.24 18.63
CA PHE A 14 -12.76 -2.22 17.63
C PHE A 14 -13.44 -1.81 16.32
N GLY A 15 -13.03 -0.68 15.76
CA GLY A 15 -13.44 -0.27 14.44
C GLY A 15 -13.21 -1.42 13.46
N LEU A 16 -14.23 -1.72 12.66
CA LEU A 16 -14.10 -2.54 11.48
C LEU A 16 -13.34 -1.71 10.44
N LEU A 17 -12.03 -1.60 10.58
CA LEU A 17 -11.15 -1.18 9.49
C LEU A 17 -10.95 -2.41 8.61
N PHE A 18 -11.63 -2.43 7.47
CA PHE A 18 -11.40 -3.43 6.43
C PHE A 18 -10.01 -3.22 5.85
N ALA A 19 -9.23 -4.30 5.74
CA ALA A 19 -7.86 -4.27 5.25
C ALA A 19 -7.80 -4.65 3.75
N ALA A 20 -7.05 -3.82 3.00
CA ALA A 20 -6.78 -3.75 1.55
C ALA A 20 -7.91 -3.15 0.70
N PRO A 21 -7.61 -2.37 -0.37
CA PRO A 21 -6.50 -1.42 -0.62
C PRO A 21 -6.43 -0.28 0.42
N HIS A 22 -5.91 0.94 0.14
CA HIS A 22 -6.23 2.08 1.02
C HIS A 22 -7.75 2.13 1.12
N SER A 23 -8.26 1.89 2.31
CA SER A 23 -9.68 1.91 2.60
C SER A 23 -9.92 3.13 3.46
N TYR A 24 -10.85 3.97 3.03
CA TYR A 24 -11.23 5.17 3.76
C TYR A 24 -10.04 6.12 4.00
N LEU A 25 -9.24 6.41 2.98
CA LEU A 25 -8.26 7.49 3.05
C LEU A 25 -9.01 8.82 3.14
N PRO A 26 -8.94 9.56 4.27
CA PRO A 26 -9.70 10.79 4.43
C PRO A 26 -9.16 11.86 3.49
N MET A 27 -10.07 12.57 2.84
CA MET A 27 -9.79 13.66 1.93
C MET A 27 -10.67 14.86 2.26
N GLN A 28 -10.06 16.05 2.23
CA GLN A 28 -10.79 17.30 2.29
C GLN A 28 -10.83 17.92 0.90
N VAL A 29 -12.04 18.08 0.36
CA VAL A 29 -12.24 18.66 -0.98
C VAL A 29 -13.14 19.89 -0.91
N THR A 30 -12.86 20.84 -1.80
CA THR A 30 -13.62 22.08 -1.91
C THR A 30 -14.60 21.98 -3.09
N GLN A 31 -15.87 22.24 -2.81
CA GLN A 31 -16.93 22.38 -3.81
C GLN A 31 -16.75 23.69 -4.61
N PRO A 32 -17.34 23.81 -5.83
CA PRO A 32 -17.28 25.03 -6.62
C PRO A 32 -17.75 26.32 -5.93
N ASP A 33 -18.60 26.23 -4.89
CA ASP A 33 -19.03 27.39 -4.08
C ASP A 33 -18.09 27.74 -2.91
N GLY A 34 -16.97 27.01 -2.76
CA GLY A 34 -16.00 27.18 -1.69
C GLY A 34 -16.31 26.37 -0.42
N THR A 35 -17.42 25.62 -0.39
CA THR A 35 -17.75 24.75 0.75
C THR A 35 -16.78 23.58 0.81
N GLU A 36 -16.19 23.32 1.98
CA GLU A 36 -15.35 22.15 2.22
C GLU A 36 -16.19 20.96 2.67
N ILE A 37 -15.90 19.79 2.11
CA ILE A 37 -16.51 18.52 2.53
C ILE A 37 -15.41 17.49 2.80
N GLU A 38 -15.67 16.64 3.79
CA GLU A 38 -14.86 15.47 4.09
C GLU A 38 -15.43 14.26 3.34
N ILE A 39 -14.58 13.63 2.54
CA ILE A 39 -14.88 12.42 1.78
C ILE A 39 -13.73 11.44 1.97
N TYR A 40 -13.86 10.26 1.36
CA TYR A 40 -12.86 9.23 1.42
C TYR A 40 -12.51 8.75 0.03
N ALA A 41 -11.23 8.46 -0.19
CA ALA A 41 -10.81 7.63 -1.30
C ALA A 41 -10.59 6.19 -0.84
N SER A 42 -11.02 5.24 -1.67
CA SER A 42 -10.67 3.84 -1.52
C SER A 42 -10.24 3.24 -2.85
N GLY A 43 -9.43 2.20 -2.78
CA GLY A 43 -8.97 1.44 -3.95
C GLY A 43 -7.46 1.38 -4.06
N ASP A 44 -6.98 0.89 -5.18
CA ASP A 44 -5.56 0.67 -5.44
C ASP A 44 -5.09 1.47 -6.67
N GLU A 45 -3.88 1.20 -7.13
CA GLU A 45 -3.23 1.87 -8.25
C GLU A 45 -3.92 1.60 -9.60
N PHE A 46 -4.77 0.58 -9.68
CA PHE A 46 -5.49 0.19 -10.89
C PHE A 46 -6.95 0.66 -10.87
N HIS A 47 -7.58 0.66 -9.70
CA HIS A 47 -8.94 1.17 -9.55
C HIS A 47 -9.16 1.81 -8.17
N ASN A 48 -9.51 3.09 -8.19
CA ASN A 48 -9.88 3.85 -7.02
C ASN A 48 -11.13 4.70 -7.25
N TRP A 49 -11.85 5.00 -6.18
CA TRP A 49 -13.10 5.76 -6.21
C TRP A 49 -13.25 6.63 -4.96
N LEU A 50 -14.13 7.62 -5.05
CA LEU A 50 -14.51 8.46 -3.91
C LEU A 50 -15.82 7.98 -3.29
N HIS A 51 -15.95 8.10 -1.97
CA HIS A 51 -17.18 7.80 -1.26
C HIS A 51 -17.27 8.57 0.08
N ASP A 52 -18.43 8.58 0.71
CA ASP A 52 -18.60 9.08 2.08
C ASP A 52 -18.37 7.97 3.14
N GLN A 53 -18.50 8.33 4.43
CA GLN A 53 -18.35 7.39 5.55
C GLN A 53 -19.35 6.22 5.54
N ASP A 54 -20.46 6.37 4.83
CA ASP A 54 -21.56 5.41 4.74
C ASP A 54 -21.47 4.59 3.42
N ASN A 55 -20.34 4.68 2.71
CA ASN A 55 -20.05 4.03 1.44
C ASN A 55 -20.94 4.47 0.27
N TYR A 56 -21.49 5.69 0.28
CA TYR A 56 -22.12 6.26 -0.92
C TYR A 56 -21.06 6.84 -1.84
N THR A 57 -21.00 6.32 -3.06
CA THR A 57 -20.03 6.68 -4.09
C THR A 57 -20.21 8.12 -4.56
N ILE A 58 -19.09 8.82 -4.76
CA ILE A 58 -19.02 10.22 -5.15
C ILE A 58 -18.25 10.33 -6.47
N VAL A 59 -18.74 11.18 -7.38
CA VAL A 59 -18.13 11.51 -8.67
C VAL A 59 -18.17 13.03 -8.88
N ARG A 60 -17.49 13.52 -9.92
CA ARG A 60 -17.61 14.91 -10.37
C ARG A 60 -18.59 15.02 -11.53
N ASP A 61 -19.46 16.02 -11.48
CA ASP A 61 -20.30 16.38 -12.63
C ASP A 61 -19.58 17.31 -13.62
N ASP A 62 -20.26 17.65 -14.73
CA ASP A 62 -19.72 18.53 -15.78
C ASP A 62 -19.46 19.96 -15.30
N GLU A 63 -20.09 20.39 -14.20
CA GLU A 63 -19.91 21.69 -13.56
C GLU A 63 -18.78 21.67 -12.51
N GLY A 64 -18.19 20.50 -12.24
CA GLY A 64 -17.08 20.31 -11.30
C GLY A 64 -17.51 20.09 -9.85
N TRP A 65 -18.80 19.90 -9.57
CA TRP A 65 -19.30 19.57 -8.24
C TRP A 65 -19.02 18.12 -7.89
N TYR A 66 -18.65 17.88 -6.63
CA TYR A 66 -18.70 16.54 -6.04
C TYR A 66 -20.16 16.19 -5.72
N VAL A 67 -20.68 15.18 -6.41
CA VAL A 67 -22.05 14.70 -6.30
C VAL A 67 -22.07 13.20 -6.03
N TYR A 68 -23.12 12.69 -5.42
CA TYR A 68 -23.29 11.25 -5.30
C TYR A 68 -23.52 10.62 -6.67
N ALA A 69 -23.06 9.39 -6.84
CA ALA A 69 -23.20 8.62 -8.06
C ALA A 69 -24.47 7.77 -8.08
N MET A 70 -24.93 7.45 -9.29
CA MET A 70 -25.89 6.39 -9.57
C MET A 70 -25.27 5.36 -10.53
N GLN A 71 -25.79 4.13 -10.51
CA GLN A 71 -25.36 3.11 -11.45
C GLN A 71 -25.84 3.47 -12.85
N ASP A 72 -24.94 3.43 -13.85
CA ASP A 72 -25.26 3.59 -15.26
C ASP A 72 -24.69 2.42 -16.07
N GLY A 73 -25.51 1.38 -16.22
CA GLY A 73 -25.08 0.13 -16.83
C GLY A 73 -23.92 -0.50 -16.05
N GLU A 74 -22.76 -0.63 -16.68
CA GLU A 74 -21.54 -1.15 -16.04
C GLU A 74 -20.67 -0.06 -15.40
N ASP A 75 -20.98 1.21 -15.64
CA ASP A 75 -20.25 2.39 -15.15
C ASP A 75 -21.08 3.12 -14.08
N VAL A 76 -20.60 4.28 -13.65
CA VAL A 76 -21.25 5.19 -12.72
C VAL A 76 -21.50 6.54 -13.37
N ALA A 77 -22.62 7.18 -13.02
CA ALA A 77 -22.98 8.50 -13.51
C ALA A 77 -23.26 9.49 -12.38
N PRO A 78 -22.99 10.80 -12.56
CA PRO A 78 -23.33 11.81 -11.57
C PRO A 78 -24.84 11.93 -11.37
N THR A 79 -25.26 12.12 -10.12
CA THR A 79 -26.63 12.55 -9.79
C THR A 79 -26.68 14.06 -9.58
N SER A 80 -27.88 14.61 -9.37
CA SER A 80 -28.05 16.01 -8.97
C SER A 80 -27.85 16.26 -7.46
N ILE A 81 -27.45 15.24 -6.68
CA ILE A 81 -27.36 15.33 -5.22
C ILE A 81 -25.91 15.62 -4.82
N ARG A 82 -25.66 16.79 -4.24
CA ARG A 82 -24.33 17.19 -3.80
C ARG A 82 -23.85 16.35 -2.62
N ALA A 83 -22.58 15.97 -2.66
CA ALA A 83 -21.92 15.33 -1.53
C ALA A 83 -21.88 16.27 -0.31
N GLY A 84 -21.96 15.71 0.90
CA GLY A 84 -22.02 16.48 2.16
C GLY A 84 -23.43 16.95 2.60
N MET A 85 -24.49 16.61 1.87
CA MET A 85 -25.89 16.92 2.26
C MET A 85 -26.49 15.89 3.25
N GLU A 86 -27.55 16.29 3.98
CA GLU A 86 -28.17 15.46 5.03
C GLU A 86 -28.73 14.10 4.53
N SER A 87 -28.75 13.13 5.45
CA SER A 87 -29.16 11.73 5.20
C SER A 87 -30.56 11.56 4.62
N ALA A 88 -31.50 12.48 4.90
CA ALA A 88 -32.86 12.42 4.35
C ALA A 88 -32.87 12.47 2.80
N VAL A 89 -31.93 13.21 2.21
CA VAL A 89 -31.77 13.35 0.75
C VAL A 89 -31.11 12.12 0.14
N ARG A 90 -30.32 11.36 0.93
CA ARG A 90 -29.61 10.14 0.51
C ARG A 90 -30.49 8.88 0.51
N SER A 91 -31.71 8.93 1.04
CA SER A 91 -32.61 7.76 1.15
C SER A 91 -32.98 7.09 -0.18
N ALA A 92 -32.76 7.78 -1.31
CA ALA A 92 -32.96 7.26 -2.66
C ALA A 92 -31.69 6.71 -3.33
N LEU A 93 -30.52 6.82 -2.68
CA LEU A 93 -29.23 6.35 -3.20
C LEU A 93 -28.96 4.91 -2.75
N THR A 94 -28.13 4.21 -3.51
CA THR A 94 -27.63 2.88 -3.13
C THR A 94 -26.15 3.00 -2.74
N PRO A 95 -25.75 2.55 -1.54
CA PRO A 95 -24.35 2.53 -1.15
C PRO A 95 -23.59 1.45 -1.93
N GLY A 96 -22.29 1.67 -2.14
CA GLY A 96 -21.38 0.72 -2.78
C GLY A 96 -21.51 0.60 -4.30
N ILE A 97 -22.10 1.60 -4.96
CA ILE A 97 -22.14 1.68 -6.43
C ILE A 97 -20.70 1.79 -6.96
N ASN A 98 -20.33 0.97 -7.93
CA ASN A 98 -18.99 1.02 -8.53
C ASN A 98 -19.03 0.50 -9.98
N LEU A 99 -17.88 0.51 -10.64
CA LEU A 99 -17.70 -0.16 -11.93
C LEU A 99 -18.02 -1.65 -11.80
N SER A 100 -18.50 -2.25 -12.89
CA SER A 100 -18.66 -3.70 -12.98
C SER A 100 -17.32 -4.41 -12.80
N ASN A 101 -17.32 -5.63 -12.27
CA ASN A 101 -16.09 -6.42 -12.15
C ASN A 101 -15.36 -6.59 -13.49
N ARG A 102 -16.11 -6.61 -14.61
CA ARG A 102 -15.53 -6.69 -15.97
C ARG A 102 -14.73 -5.43 -16.30
N LEU A 103 -15.28 -4.24 -16.04
CA LEU A 103 -14.58 -2.97 -16.30
C LEU A 103 -13.37 -2.79 -15.38
N VAL A 104 -13.50 -3.24 -14.13
CA VAL A 104 -12.39 -3.30 -13.19
C VAL A 104 -11.31 -4.22 -13.78
N GLU A 105 -11.61 -5.48 -14.06
CA GLU A 105 -10.67 -6.44 -14.67
C GLU A 105 -9.97 -5.90 -15.94
N GLU A 106 -10.70 -5.20 -16.82
CA GLU A 106 -10.12 -4.55 -18.00
C GLU A 106 -9.07 -3.47 -17.68
N LYS A 107 -9.22 -2.73 -16.58
CA LYS A 107 -8.20 -1.79 -16.10
C LYS A 107 -6.98 -2.53 -15.58
N TYR A 108 -7.19 -3.57 -14.77
CA TYR A 108 -6.13 -4.39 -14.21
C TYR A 108 -5.32 -5.09 -15.31
N ASP A 109 -5.97 -5.65 -16.33
CA ASP A 109 -5.29 -6.30 -17.47
C ASP A 109 -4.42 -5.32 -18.26
N ARG A 110 -4.94 -4.10 -18.48
CA ARG A 110 -4.24 -3.04 -19.22
C ARG A 110 -2.94 -2.60 -18.56
N LEU A 111 -2.89 -2.66 -17.23
CA LEU A 111 -1.77 -2.24 -16.40
C LEU A 111 -1.02 -3.43 -15.78
N SER A 112 -1.27 -4.66 -16.23
CA SER A 112 -0.64 -5.89 -15.72
C SER A 112 0.90 -5.86 -15.69
N HIS A 113 1.53 -5.12 -16.59
CA HIS A 113 2.98 -4.93 -16.64
C HIS A 113 3.54 -4.11 -15.46
N MET A 114 2.70 -3.37 -14.72
CA MET A 114 3.08 -2.75 -13.45
C MET A 114 3.42 -3.80 -12.37
N ARG A 115 2.92 -5.03 -12.54
CA ARG A 115 3.13 -6.18 -11.64
C ARG A 115 4.35 -7.03 -12.01
N ASP A 116 5.19 -6.57 -12.93
CA ASP A 116 6.44 -7.27 -13.20
C ASP A 116 7.45 -6.98 -12.06
N TYR A 117 7.53 -7.93 -11.13
CA TYR A 117 8.51 -7.94 -10.03
C TYR A 117 9.77 -8.75 -10.38
N SER A 118 9.85 -9.36 -11.57
CA SER A 118 10.95 -10.28 -11.93
C SER A 118 12.30 -9.59 -12.13
N ASN A 119 12.29 -8.27 -12.26
CA ASN A 119 13.48 -7.43 -12.46
C ASN A 119 13.78 -6.50 -11.29
N GLY A 120 13.07 -6.60 -10.15
CA GLY A 120 13.43 -5.87 -8.93
C GLY A 120 14.74 -6.42 -8.38
N ARG A 121 15.84 -5.70 -8.63
CA ARG A 121 17.22 -6.14 -8.36
C ARG A 121 17.92 -5.23 -7.37
N ILE A 122 17.19 -4.72 -6.41
CA ILE A 122 17.82 -3.92 -5.36
C ILE A 122 18.51 -4.88 -4.37
N PRO A 123 19.62 -4.47 -3.74
CA PRO A 123 20.30 -5.29 -2.74
C PRO A 123 19.35 -5.69 -1.59
N HIS A 124 19.24 -6.99 -1.27
CA HIS A 124 18.42 -7.45 -0.13
C HIS A 124 19.07 -7.25 1.24
N SER A 125 20.33 -6.79 1.29
CA SER A 125 21.09 -6.64 2.53
C SER A 125 22.15 -5.55 2.40
N GLY A 126 22.67 -5.09 3.54
CA GLY A 126 23.60 -3.98 3.60
C GLY A 126 22.88 -2.64 3.60
N LEU A 127 23.54 -1.61 3.08
CA LEU A 127 23.01 -0.26 2.99
C LEU A 127 22.41 -0.04 1.60
N ILE A 128 21.15 0.37 1.53
CA ILE A 128 20.52 0.95 0.33
C ILE A 128 20.43 2.46 0.53
N ASN A 129 20.90 3.23 -0.46
CA ASN A 129 20.73 4.67 -0.51
C ASN A 129 19.50 5.02 -1.36
N ASN A 130 18.36 5.17 -0.72
CA ASN A 130 17.10 5.55 -1.35
C ASN A 130 17.10 7.04 -1.71
N LEU A 131 16.75 7.40 -2.93
CA LEU A 131 16.61 8.80 -3.33
C LEU A 131 15.15 9.23 -3.18
N VAL A 132 14.88 10.32 -2.46
CA VAL A 132 13.54 10.88 -2.29
C VAL A 132 13.45 12.19 -3.05
N VAL A 133 12.52 12.29 -4.01
CA VAL A 133 12.41 13.43 -4.92
C VAL A 133 11.06 14.12 -4.74
N PHE A 134 11.08 15.36 -4.24
CA PHE A 134 9.86 16.16 -4.07
C PHE A 134 9.48 16.86 -5.37
N ILE A 135 8.24 16.66 -5.81
CA ILE A 135 7.70 17.20 -7.06
C ILE A 135 6.42 17.98 -6.76
N LYS A 136 6.24 19.11 -7.43
CA LYS A 136 4.94 19.79 -7.51
C LYS A 136 4.63 20.21 -8.94
N PHE A 137 3.36 20.51 -9.21
CA PHE A 137 2.89 21.00 -10.50
C PHE A 137 2.95 22.53 -10.59
N ALA A 138 2.80 23.08 -11.80
CA ALA A 138 2.90 24.52 -12.05
C ALA A 138 1.89 25.37 -11.25
N ASP A 139 0.71 24.80 -10.97
CA ASP A 139 -0.41 25.41 -10.24
C ASP A 139 -0.58 24.88 -8.81
N SER A 140 0.28 23.95 -8.40
CA SER A 140 0.27 23.39 -7.05
C SER A 140 0.82 24.38 -6.02
N PRO A 141 0.27 24.41 -4.80
CA PRO A 141 0.90 25.10 -3.68
C PRO A 141 2.25 24.47 -3.32
N ASP A 142 2.99 25.13 -2.43
CA ASP A 142 4.15 24.51 -1.78
C ASP A 142 3.71 23.42 -0.79
N PHE A 143 4.61 22.48 -0.50
CA PHE A 143 4.44 21.53 0.59
C PHE A 143 4.24 22.27 1.91
N ASN A 144 3.29 21.79 2.73
CA ASN A 144 2.91 22.48 3.96
C ASN A 144 3.62 21.94 5.23
N ARG A 145 4.31 20.81 5.12
CA ARG A 145 5.09 20.18 6.18
C ARG A 145 6.58 20.57 6.06
N PRO A 146 7.31 20.67 7.20
CA PRO A 146 8.76 20.79 7.16
C PRO A 146 9.41 19.52 6.60
N LEU A 147 10.64 19.63 6.11
CA LEU A 147 11.42 18.46 5.66
C LEU A 147 11.58 17.45 6.79
N SER A 148 11.78 17.89 8.03
CA SER A 148 11.97 17.02 9.20
C SER A 148 10.82 16.03 9.36
N TYR A 149 9.59 16.42 9.00
CA TYR A 149 8.43 15.53 9.05
C TYR A 149 8.62 14.29 8.16
N TYR A 150 9.10 14.48 6.93
CA TYR A 150 9.42 13.38 6.02
C TYR A 150 10.72 12.70 6.43
N ALA A 151 11.75 13.46 6.81
CA ALA A 151 13.02 12.91 7.25
C ALA A 151 12.85 11.93 8.42
N ASP A 152 12.00 12.26 9.40
CA ASP A 152 11.70 11.37 10.52
C ASP A 152 11.00 10.09 10.03
N MET A 153 10.01 10.23 9.14
CA MET A 153 9.25 9.10 8.58
C MET A 153 10.11 8.13 7.74
N PHE A 154 11.13 8.64 7.03
CA PHE A 154 12.03 7.81 6.24
C PHE A 154 13.21 7.28 7.08
N ASN A 155 13.86 8.15 7.87
CA ASN A 155 15.22 7.93 8.38
C ASN A 155 15.36 7.90 9.91
N ASP A 156 14.34 8.28 10.70
CA ASP A 156 14.49 8.30 12.17
C ASP A 156 14.92 6.92 12.66
N ASN A 157 16.11 6.84 13.24
CA ASN A 157 16.74 5.62 13.72
C ASN A 157 16.77 5.53 15.25
N GLU A 158 16.07 6.44 15.95
CA GLU A 158 15.91 6.35 17.39
C GLU A 158 15.13 5.07 17.74
N PRO A 159 15.45 4.39 18.85
CA PRO A 159 14.74 3.18 19.25
C PRO A 159 13.24 3.44 19.37
N ASN A 160 12.43 2.64 18.65
CA ASN A 160 10.96 2.73 18.58
C ASN A 160 10.41 3.91 17.76
N ALA A 161 11.24 4.62 16.99
CA ALA A 161 10.72 5.55 15.98
C ALA A 161 10.01 4.78 14.86
N ASN A 162 8.87 5.30 14.43
CA ASN A 162 8.07 4.72 13.36
C ASN A 162 8.54 5.26 12.01
N SER A 163 9.65 4.71 11.52
CA SER A 163 10.25 5.08 10.25
C SER A 163 10.43 3.86 9.34
N MET A 164 10.58 4.11 8.04
CA MET A 164 10.90 3.07 7.06
C MET A 164 12.25 2.40 7.37
N ARG A 165 13.27 3.19 7.73
CA ARG A 165 14.60 2.69 8.12
C ARG A 165 14.52 1.71 9.30
N ASN A 166 13.88 2.11 10.40
CA ASN A 166 13.69 1.22 11.56
C ASN A 166 12.84 -0.01 11.23
N TYR A 167 11.85 0.14 10.34
CA TYR A 167 11.03 -1.00 9.92
C TYR A 167 11.88 -2.06 9.23
N PHE A 168 12.71 -1.69 8.26
CA PHE A 168 13.55 -2.65 7.55
C PHE A 168 14.67 -3.20 8.43
N ASP A 169 15.27 -2.41 9.33
CA ASP A 169 16.20 -2.93 10.34
C ASP A 169 15.53 -4.04 11.18
N ALA A 170 14.34 -3.77 11.72
CA ALA A 170 13.59 -4.74 12.53
C ALA A 170 13.08 -5.94 11.71
N ALA A 171 12.59 -5.72 10.50
CA ALA A 171 12.01 -6.75 9.64
C ALA A 171 13.06 -7.71 9.10
N SER A 172 14.25 -7.18 8.78
CA SER A 172 15.40 -7.93 8.27
C SER A 172 16.32 -8.48 9.35
N TYR A 173 16.04 -8.20 10.64
CA TYR A 173 16.88 -8.58 11.77
C TYR A 173 18.29 -7.97 11.70
N GLY A 174 18.38 -6.72 11.26
CA GLY A 174 19.62 -5.95 11.08
C GLY A 174 20.40 -6.30 9.81
N ALA A 175 19.80 -7.03 8.87
CA ALA A 175 20.46 -7.40 7.61
C ALA A 175 20.37 -6.28 6.56
N LEU A 176 19.37 -5.41 6.64
CA LEU A 176 19.12 -4.33 5.68
C LEU A 176 18.94 -2.99 6.42
N ASP A 177 19.67 -1.99 5.96
CA ASP A 177 19.56 -0.58 6.35
C ASP A 177 19.18 0.24 5.13
N VAL A 178 18.10 1.03 5.22
CA VAL A 178 17.61 1.88 4.12
C VAL A 178 17.74 3.33 4.55
N GLU A 179 18.67 4.06 3.95
CA GLU A 179 18.90 5.47 4.22
C GLU A 179 18.42 6.33 3.05
N SER A 180 17.58 7.32 3.35
CA SER A 180 16.96 8.17 2.33
C SER A 180 17.62 9.54 2.22
N TYR A 181 17.83 10.00 1.00
CA TYR A 181 18.44 11.29 0.67
C TYR A 181 17.45 12.15 -0.11
N PHE A 182 17.24 13.38 0.35
CA PHE A 182 16.16 14.23 -0.15
C PHE A 182 16.63 15.21 -1.22
N TYR A 183 15.92 15.24 -2.33
CA TYR A 183 16.18 16.07 -3.49
C TYR A 183 14.90 16.76 -4.00
N PRO A 184 15.00 17.92 -4.68
CA PRO A 184 16.19 18.78 -4.78
C PRO A 184 16.79 19.17 -3.42
N ILE A 185 18.07 19.58 -3.40
CA ILE A 185 18.79 19.85 -2.14
C ILE A 185 17.97 20.83 -1.28
N PRO A 186 17.59 20.43 -0.07
CA PRO A 186 16.72 21.25 0.78
C PRO A 186 17.45 22.50 1.29
N ASN A 187 16.67 23.53 1.62
CA ASN A 187 17.19 24.74 2.26
C ASN A 187 16.90 24.69 3.76
N GLY A 188 17.77 24.00 4.50
CA GLY A 188 17.53 23.69 5.91
C GLY A 188 16.34 22.75 6.06
N ASP A 189 15.33 23.16 6.82
CA ASP A 189 14.10 22.38 7.05
C ASP A 189 13.00 22.66 6.01
N VAL A 190 13.31 23.45 4.98
CA VAL A 190 12.38 23.79 3.89
C VAL A 190 12.58 22.82 2.72
N ILE A 191 11.49 22.19 2.32
CA ILE A 191 11.43 21.35 1.12
C ILE A 191 11.61 22.22 -0.11
N VAL A 192 12.59 21.85 -0.94
CA VAL A 192 12.73 22.39 -2.31
C VAL A 192 12.13 21.35 -3.25
N THR A 193 11.47 21.80 -4.31
CA THR A 193 10.71 20.93 -5.23
C THR A 193 11.21 21.07 -6.66
N TYR A 194 11.20 19.97 -7.41
CA TYR A 194 11.10 20.06 -8.86
C TYR A 194 9.69 20.52 -9.20
N VAL A 195 9.58 21.59 -10.00
CA VAL A 195 8.30 22.16 -10.42
C VAL A 195 8.07 21.78 -11.88
N ASP A 196 7.12 20.89 -12.13
CA ASP A 196 6.77 20.56 -13.50
C ASP A 196 6.05 21.74 -14.18
N SER A 197 6.32 21.91 -15.48
CA SER A 197 5.71 22.97 -16.28
C SER A 197 4.21 22.78 -16.51
N LYS A 198 3.69 21.57 -16.32
CA LYS A 198 2.28 21.23 -16.51
C LYS A 198 1.48 21.45 -15.21
N PRO A 199 0.22 21.89 -15.33
CA PRO A 199 -0.68 21.95 -14.19
C PRO A 199 -1.09 20.55 -13.75
N ARG A 200 -1.55 20.40 -12.50
CA ARG A 200 -2.02 19.12 -11.94
C ARG A 200 -3.10 18.47 -12.83
N ALA A 201 -3.98 19.27 -13.40
CA ALA A 201 -5.06 18.84 -14.28
C ALA A 201 -4.56 18.04 -15.51
N TYR A 202 -3.33 18.28 -15.98
CA TYR A 202 -2.70 17.50 -17.04
C TYR A 202 -2.46 16.03 -16.64
N TYR A 203 -2.32 15.75 -15.35
CA TYR A 203 -2.11 14.41 -14.80
C TYR A 203 -3.40 13.79 -14.25
N GLN A 204 -4.54 14.43 -14.50
CA GLN A 204 -5.87 13.94 -14.15
C GLN A 204 -6.62 13.43 -15.39
N PRO A 205 -7.61 12.52 -15.23
CA PRO A 205 -8.45 12.07 -16.33
C PRO A 205 -9.12 13.23 -17.06
N GLN A 206 -9.25 13.10 -18.37
CA GLN A 206 -9.97 14.05 -19.21
C GLN A 206 -11.47 13.99 -18.90
N SER A 207 -12.09 15.17 -18.79
CA SER A 207 -13.53 15.33 -18.64
C SER A 207 -13.99 16.65 -19.29
N THR A 208 -15.29 16.92 -19.31
CA THR A 208 -15.83 18.23 -19.73
C THR A 208 -15.24 19.38 -18.92
N SER A 209 -15.02 19.16 -17.61
CA SER A 209 -14.44 20.14 -16.68
C SER A 209 -12.90 20.11 -16.64
N ASN A 210 -12.25 19.09 -17.21
CA ASN A 210 -10.81 18.97 -17.37
C ASN A 210 -10.42 18.54 -18.81
N PRO A 211 -10.49 19.46 -19.79
CA PRO A 211 -10.20 19.11 -21.19
C PRO A 211 -8.73 18.75 -21.45
N ASP A 212 -7.81 19.23 -20.61
CA ASP A 212 -6.36 19.03 -20.75
C ASP A 212 -5.87 17.69 -20.15
N GLY A 213 -6.76 16.96 -19.47
CA GLY A 213 -6.48 15.67 -18.85
C GLY A 213 -6.06 14.57 -19.84
N TYR A 214 -5.63 13.43 -19.31
CA TYR A 214 -5.30 12.26 -20.12
C TYR A 214 -6.54 11.43 -20.40
N ASN A 215 -6.59 10.77 -21.55
CA ASN A 215 -7.66 9.82 -21.83
C ASN A 215 -7.56 8.62 -20.87
N PRO A 216 -8.52 8.40 -19.95
CA PRO A 216 -8.47 7.28 -18.99
C PRO A 216 -8.56 5.90 -19.65
N ASN A 217 -8.98 5.85 -20.93
CA ASN A 217 -9.00 4.63 -21.72
C ASN A 217 -7.69 4.35 -22.48
N SER A 218 -6.69 5.24 -22.35
CA SER A 218 -5.38 5.12 -22.99
C SER A 218 -4.30 4.93 -21.92
N SER A 219 -3.87 3.69 -21.70
CA SER A 219 -2.71 3.42 -20.83
C SER A 219 -1.46 4.13 -21.31
N TRP A 220 -1.33 4.30 -22.63
CA TRP A 220 -0.19 5.00 -23.20
C TRP A 220 -0.14 6.47 -22.75
N GLU A 221 -1.24 7.23 -22.85
CA GLU A 221 -1.21 8.64 -22.42
C GLU A 221 -0.88 8.79 -20.93
N ARG A 222 -1.43 7.92 -20.07
CA ARG A 222 -1.07 7.87 -18.64
C ARG A 222 0.43 7.63 -18.46
N THR A 223 0.94 6.54 -19.04
CA THR A 223 2.35 6.14 -18.96
C THR A 223 3.27 7.25 -19.44
N TYR A 224 2.99 7.84 -20.61
CA TYR A 224 3.81 8.89 -21.20
C TYR A 224 3.94 10.09 -20.26
N ARG A 225 2.82 10.58 -19.73
CA ARG A 225 2.79 11.78 -18.89
C ARG A 225 3.53 11.54 -17.59
N GLU A 226 3.29 10.41 -16.94
CA GLU A 226 3.97 10.03 -15.71
C GLU A 226 5.47 9.83 -15.94
N HIS A 227 5.85 8.99 -16.91
CA HIS A 227 7.26 8.70 -17.15
C HIS A 227 8.05 9.94 -17.58
N THR A 228 7.43 10.83 -18.35
CA THR A 228 8.03 12.13 -18.70
C THR A 228 8.23 13.00 -17.46
N LEU A 229 7.25 13.06 -16.55
CA LEU A 229 7.35 13.81 -15.29
C LEU A 229 8.54 13.31 -14.46
N LEU A 230 8.63 12.00 -14.25
CA LEU A 230 9.65 11.38 -13.41
C LEU A 230 11.04 11.50 -14.05
N ALA A 231 11.17 11.33 -15.37
CA ALA A 231 12.43 11.51 -16.07
C ALA A 231 12.93 12.96 -15.98
N ASN A 232 12.05 13.95 -16.19
CA ASN A 232 12.43 15.35 -16.03
C ASN A 232 12.87 15.68 -14.59
N ALA A 233 12.22 15.07 -13.60
CA ALA A 233 12.59 15.24 -12.20
C ALA A 233 13.98 14.63 -11.90
N CYS A 234 14.29 13.45 -12.45
CA CYS A 234 15.62 12.84 -12.37
C CYS A 234 16.69 13.73 -13.00
N ASP A 235 16.46 14.20 -14.22
CA ASP A 235 17.38 15.10 -14.94
C ASP A 235 17.63 16.39 -14.15
N PHE A 236 16.61 16.92 -13.47
CA PHE A 236 16.71 18.14 -12.67
C PHE A 236 17.61 17.99 -11.43
N ILE A 237 17.64 16.80 -10.82
CA ILE A 237 18.39 16.54 -9.58
C ILE A 237 19.75 15.90 -9.81
N GLU A 238 20.05 15.39 -11.01
CA GLU A 238 21.27 14.61 -11.29
C GLU A 238 22.54 15.32 -10.78
N ASP A 239 22.77 16.56 -11.20
CA ASP A 239 23.95 17.36 -10.80
C ASP A 239 24.01 17.71 -9.30
N GLN A 240 22.91 17.51 -8.57
CA GLN A 240 22.81 17.77 -7.14
C GLN A 240 23.20 16.56 -6.29
N ILE A 241 23.14 15.36 -6.87
CA ILE A 241 23.47 14.12 -6.17
C ILE A 241 25.01 14.00 -6.12
N PRO A 242 25.62 13.75 -4.96
CA PRO A 242 27.06 13.53 -4.90
C PRO A 242 27.46 12.25 -5.65
N THR A 243 28.47 12.31 -6.52
CA THR A 243 29.04 11.12 -7.20
C THR A 243 29.65 10.09 -6.24
N THR A 244 29.84 10.46 -4.97
CA THR A 244 30.29 9.56 -3.89
C THR A 244 29.15 8.78 -3.25
N LEU A 245 27.88 9.15 -3.48
CA LEU A 245 26.73 8.40 -3.01
C LEU A 245 26.57 7.14 -3.87
N VAL A 246 26.57 5.96 -3.24
CA VAL A 246 26.42 4.68 -3.95
C VAL A 246 24.95 4.44 -4.20
N ILE A 247 24.48 4.77 -5.40
CA ILE A 247 23.07 4.65 -5.79
C ILE A 247 22.76 3.35 -6.56
N ASP A 248 23.79 2.58 -6.90
CA ASP A 248 23.72 1.26 -7.55
C ASP A 248 24.63 0.34 -6.73
N GLY A 249 24.04 -0.28 -5.69
CA GLY A 249 24.77 -1.00 -4.66
C GLY A 249 25.26 -2.37 -5.13
N ASP A 250 24.51 -3.04 -5.99
CA ASP A 250 24.82 -4.36 -6.53
C ASP A 250 25.52 -4.32 -7.91
N LYS A 251 25.62 -3.13 -8.52
CA LYS A 251 26.33 -2.83 -9.78
C LYS A 251 25.68 -3.47 -11.00
N ASP A 252 24.37 -3.54 -11.01
CA ASP A 252 23.61 -4.10 -12.13
C ASP A 252 23.27 -3.06 -13.21
N GLY A 253 23.64 -1.79 -12.96
CA GLY A 253 23.45 -0.66 -13.88
C GLY A 253 22.16 0.12 -13.64
N TYR A 254 21.40 -0.21 -12.59
CA TYR A 254 20.17 0.48 -12.20
C TYR A 254 20.34 1.22 -10.87
N VAL A 255 19.57 2.30 -10.69
CA VAL A 255 19.48 2.97 -9.39
C VAL A 255 18.67 2.08 -8.45
N ASP A 256 19.21 1.78 -7.26
CA ASP A 256 18.61 0.86 -6.29
C ASP A 256 17.16 1.26 -5.99
N ASN A 257 16.88 2.52 -5.62
CA ASN A 257 15.49 2.97 -5.46
C ASN A 257 15.35 4.49 -5.58
N VAL A 258 14.26 4.93 -6.21
CA VAL A 258 13.82 6.33 -6.21
C VAL A 258 12.37 6.41 -5.75
N CYS A 259 12.12 7.19 -4.71
CA CYS A 259 10.79 7.51 -4.19
C CYS A 259 10.41 8.94 -4.57
N PHE A 260 9.40 9.10 -5.41
CA PHE A 260 8.85 10.40 -5.77
C PHE A 260 7.72 10.77 -4.82
N ILE A 261 7.79 11.95 -4.21
CA ILE A 261 6.72 12.51 -3.38
C ILE A 261 6.08 13.67 -4.15
N ILE A 262 4.85 13.44 -4.61
CA ILE A 262 4.07 14.42 -5.36
C ILE A 262 3.22 15.26 -4.41
N GLN A 263 3.25 16.57 -4.61
CA GLN A 263 2.45 17.52 -3.84
C GLN A 263 0.94 17.23 -3.99
N GLY A 264 0.21 17.28 -2.88
CA GLY A 264 -1.24 17.17 -2.83
C GLY A 264 -1.78 15.79 -2.46
N GLN A 265 -3.10 15.66 -2.58
CA GLN A 265 -3.86 14.47 -2.19
C GLN A 265 -4.12 13.52 -3.34
N PRO A 266 -4.50 12.25 -3.10
CA PRO A 266 -5.01 11.40 -4.18
C PRO A 266 -6.23 12.01 -4.85
N ASP A 267 -6.38 11.75 -6.13
CA ASP A 267 -7.62 12.04 -6.85
C ASP A 267 -8.36 10.73 -7.03
N GLY A 268 -9.58 10.62 -6.50
CA GLY A 268 -10.37 9.43 -6.77
C GLY A 268 -10.86 9.41 -8.22
N TRP A 269 -10.98 8.20 -8.77
CA TRP A 269 -11.16 7.96 -10.20
C TRP A 269 -9.95 8.35 -11.06
N ALA A 270 -8.77 8.53 -10.47
CA ALA A 270 -7.53 8.82 -11.18
C ALA A 270 -6.41 7.84 -10.76
N GLU A 271 -5.95 7.03 -11.72
CA GLU A 271 -4.96 5.95 -11.49
C GLU A 271 -3.50 6.48 -11.45
N LEU A 272 -3.23 7.64 -12.06
CA LEU A 272 -1.88 8.23 -12.05
C LEU A 272 -1.56 8.85 -10.70
N LEU A 273 -2.48 9.65 -10.16
CA LEU A 273 -2.31 10.36 -8.88
C LEU A 273 -2.82 9.48 -7.73
N TRP A 274 -2.22 8.29 -7.61
CA TRP A 274 -2.42 7.32 -6.55
C TRP A 274 -1.06 6.76 -6.11
N PRO A 275 -0.82 6.46 -4.83
CA PRO A 275 0.45 5.84 -4.42
C PRO A 275 0.64 4.46 -5.07
N HIS A 276 1.83 4.21 -5.63
CA HIS A 276 2.13 2.93 -6.28
C HIS A 276 3.64 2.74 -6.51
N ARG A 277 4.06 1.51 -6.86
CA ARG A 277 5.38 1.21 -7.45
C ARG A 277 5.22 0.86 -8.91
N TRP A 278 6.18 1.26 -9.74
CA TRP A 278 6.24 0.82 -11.14
C TRP A 278 7.67 0.87 -11.69
N VAL A 279 7.81 0.72 -13.01
CA VAL A 279 9.07 0.71 -13.74
C VAL A 279 9.03 1.74 -14.87
N LEU A 280 10.05 2.58 -14.95
CA LEU A 280 10.19 3.68 -15.90
C LEU A 280 10.67 3.19 -17.28
N TYR A 281 9.84 2.40 -17.96
CA TYR A 281 10.26 1.74 -19.20
C TYR A 281 10.19 2.62 -20.46
N ASP A 282 9.23 3.54 -20.50
CA ASP A 282 8.97 4.38 -21.68
C ASP A 282 9.98 5.53 -21.81
N SER A 283 10.32 6.17 -20.71
CA SER A 283 11.31 7.23 -20.66
C SER A 283 12.65 6.70 -20.19
N TYR A 284 13.73 7.28 -20.69
CA TYR A 284 15.08 6.95 -20.25
C TYR A 284 15.56 8.04 -19.30
N ALA A 285 15.62 7.70 -18.00
CA ALA A 285 16.18 8.56 -16.98
C ALA A 285 17.44 7.92 -16.39
N TYR A 286 18.44 8.75 -16.12
CA TYR A 286 19.72 8.30 -15.58
C TYR A 286 20.15 9.21 -14.44
N ILE A 287 20.87 8.64 -13.49
CA ILE A 287 21.60 9.39 -12.46
C ILE A 287 23.01 8.82 -12.45
N HIS A 288 24.00 9.65 -12.79
CA HIS A 288 25.41 9.24 -12.85
C HIS A 288 25.67 8.00 -13.73
N GLY A 289 24.86 7.83 -14.78
CA GLY A 289 24.93 6.70 -15.71
C GLY A 289 24.22 5.41 -15.28
N ALA A 290 23.72 5.33 -14.04
CA ALA A 290 22.80 4.26 -13.62
C ALA A 290 21.38 4.59 -14.09
N ARG A 291 20.65 3.60 -14.61
CA ARG A 291 19.29 3.80 -15.11
C ARG A 291 18.30 3.83 -13.96
N VAL A 292 17.48 4.87 -13.89
CA VAL A 292 16.28 4.84 -13.04
C VAL A 292 15.26 3.95 -13.73
N TRP A 293 14.89 2.86 -13.06
CA TRP A 293 13.93 1.88 -13.58
C TRP A 293 12.82 1.69 -12.56
N ASP A 294 13.09 1.04 -11.44
CA ASP A 294 12.15 0.91 -10.34
C ASP A 294 11.94 2.25 -9.61
N PHE A 295 10.68 2.58 -9.32
CA PHE A 295 10.34 3.74 -8.50
C PHE A 295 9.14 3.50 -7.60
N ASN A 296 9.11 4.20 -6.47
CA ASN A 296 7.91 4.39 -5.67
C ASN A 296 7.33 5.78 -5.95
N PHE A 297 6.01 5.87 -6.02
CA PHE A 297 5.25 7.09 -6.24
C PHE A 297 4.35 7.29 -5.03
N GLN A 298 4.50 8.42 -4.35
CA GLN A 298 3.76 8.77 -3.14
C GLN A 298 3.11 10.13 -3.30
N LEU A 299 2.04 10.36 -2.53
CA LEU A 299 1.37 11.65 -2.44
C LEU A 299 1.54 12.23 -1.05
N GLU A 300 1.73 13.55 -0.98
CA GLU A 300 1.93 14.33 0.24
C GLU A 300 0.96 13.91 1.35
N THR A 301 -0.34 13.90 1.07
CA THR A 301 -1.35 13.63 2.10
C THR A 301 -1.55 12.14 2.38
N SER A 302 -1.18 11.24 1.47
CA SER A 302 -1.20 9.80 1.74
C SER A 302 -0.20 9.43 2.83
N LEU A 303 0.92 10.15 2.89
CA LEU A 303 1.93 10.01 3.93
C LEU A 303 1.45 10.55 5.29
N ASP A 304 0.57 11.55 5.32
CA ASP A 304 -0.02 12.06 6.58
C ASP A 304 -0.79 10.98 7.34
N SER A 305 -1.48 10.08 6.63
CA SER A 305 -2.26 8.99 7.26
C SER A 305 -1.45 7.71 7.42
N SER A 306 -0.83 7.23 6.34
CA SER A 306 -0.22 5.90 6.29
C SER A 306 1.22 5.89 6.76
N GLY A 307 1.89 7.04 6.75
CA GLY A 307 3.23 7.22 7.31
C GLY A 307 4.26 6.21 6.78
N ALA A 308 5.10 5.71 7.69
CA ALA A 308 6.09 4.69 7.39
C ALA A 308 5.51 3.37 6.84
N SER A 309 4.21 3.13 6.99
CA SER A 309 3.58 1.87 6.55
C SER A 309 3.52 1.77 5.02
N VAL A 310 2.99 2.78 4.35
CA VAL A 310 2.93 2.79 2.87
C VAL A 310 4.33 2.86 2.27
N LEU A 311 5.24 3.63 2.88
CA LEU A 311 6.65 3.66 2.45
C LEU A 311 7.29 2.27 2.54
N SER A 312 7.03 1.55 3.62
CA SER A 312 7.58 0.20 3.81
C SER A 312 6.96 -0.81 2.84
N HIS A 313 5.66 -0.70 2.57
CA HIS A 313 4.95 -1.56 1.62
C HIS A 313 5.57 -1.43 0.21
N GLU A 314 5.73 -0.20 -0.24
CA GLU A 314 6.23 0.13 -1.58
C GLU A 314 7.71 -0.18 -1.73
N MET A 315 8.50 0.07 -0.69
CA MET A 315 9.91 -0.34 -0.66
C MET A 315 10.06 -1.87 -0.68
N PHE A 316 9.11 -2.63 -0.13
CA PHE A 316 9.17 -4.09 -0.23
C PHE A 316 8.78 -4.63 -1.61
N HIS A 317 7.96 -3.89 -2.37
CA HIS A 317 7.82 -4.13 -3.82
C HIS A 317 9.14 -3.94 -4.56
N SER A 318 9.94 -2.92 -4.22
CA SER A 318 11.27 -2.73 -4.80
C SER A 318 12.21 -3.90 -4.48
N LEU A 319 12.02 -4.58 -3.34
CA LEU A 319 12.71 -5.83 -2.98
C LEU A 319 12.14 -7.08 -3.68
N GLY A 320 11.14 -6.92 -4.55
CA GLY A 320 10.54 -7.98 -5.36
C GLY A 320 9.32 -8.67 -4.74
N ALA A 321 8.78 -8.15 -3.64
CA ALA A 321 7.60 -8.73 -3.01
C ALA A 321 6.32 -8.38 -3.81
N PRO A 322 5.44 -9.35 -4.08
CA PRO A 322 4.13 -9.09 -4.65
C PRO A 322 3.10 -8.77 -3.58
N ASP A 323 1.96 -8.26 -4.00
CA ASP A 323 0.79 -8.08 -3.14
C ASP A 323 0.15 -9.41 -2.72
N LEU A 324 -0.40 -9.39 -1.50
CA LEU A 324 -1.10 -10.50 -0.87
C LEU A 324 -2.62 -10.25 -0.70
N TYR A 325 -3.13 -9.15 -1.25
CA TYR A 325 -4.57 -8.97 -1.50
C TYR A 325 -4.92 -9.31 -2.95
N ARG A 326 -6.22 -9.53 -3.22
CA ARG A 326 -6.72 -9.77 -4.57
C ARG A 326 -7.19 -8.48 -5.19
N TYR A 327 -6.98 -8.40 -6.49
CA TYR A 327 -7.30 -7.24 -7.30
C TYR A 327 -8.71 -7.32 -7.89
N ASN A 328 -9.04 -8.46 -8.49
CA ASN A 328 -10.32 -8.65 -9.17
C ASN A 328 -11.46 -9.09 -8.24
N ASP A 329 -11.14 -9.57 -7.03
CA ASP A 329 -12.11 -10.08 -6.05
C ASP A 329 -11.87 -9.46 -4.67
N SER A 330 -12.47 -8.29 -4.44
CA SER A 330 -12.44 -7.58 -3.16
C SER A 330 -13.45 -8.11 -2.13
N THR A 331 -14.22 -9.16 -2.47
CA THR A 331 -15.16 -9.76 -1.50
C THR A 331 -14.44 -10.55 -0.40
N ILE A 332 -13.15 -10.82 -0.60
CA ILE A 332 -12.27 -11.54 0.31
C ILE A 332 -10.91 -10.84 0.42
N SER A 333 -10.33 -10.90 1.61
CA SER A 333 -8.94 -10.53 1.84
C SER A 333 -8.17 -11.80 2.24
N PRO A 334 -7.32 -12.38 1.35
CA PRO A 334 -6.63 -13.64 1.63
C PRO A 334 -5.76 -13.61 2.88
N ILE A 335 -5.23 -12.45 3.25
CA ILE A 335 -4.31 -12.25 4.39
C ILE A 335 -4.77 -11.13 5.32
N GLY A 336 -5.17 -9.97 4.81
CA GLY A 336 -5.58 -8.80 5.61
C GLY A 336 -4.44 -8.18 6.41
N SER A 337 -4.75 -7.52 7.52
CA SER A 337 -3.77 -6.81 8.39
C SER A 337 -2.75 -7.72 9.10
N TRP A 338 -2.61 -8.98 8.69
CA TRP A 338 -1.60 -9.90 9.21
C TRP A 338 -0.27 -9.79 8.45
N ASP A 339 -0.22 -9.17 7.28
CA ASP A 339 1.01 -8.98 6.50
C ASP A 339 1.04 -7.57 5.91
N LEU A 340 2.23 -6.96 5.85
CA LEU A 340 2.44 -5.65 5.23
C LEU A 340 1.95 -5.63 3.77
N MET A 341 2.17 -6.71 3.03
CA MET A 341 1.77 -6.81 1.62
C MET A 341 0.27 -7.06 1.42
N SER A 342 -0.51 -7.01 2.50
CA SER A 342 -1.98 -7.06 2.42
C SER A 342 -2.67 -5.97 3.24
N GLY A 343 -1.95 -5.13 3.97
CA GLY A 343 -2.57 -4.05 4.72
C GLY A 343 -1.54 -3.07 5.24
N ASN A 344 -1.96 -1.84 5.51
CA ASN A 344 -1.07 -0.75 5.90
C ASN A 344 -1.43 -0.23 7.29
N THR A 345 -1.24 -1.03 8.35
CA THR A 345 -1.43 -0.52 9.73
C THR A 345 -0.30 0.46 10.07
N ASN A 346 -0.52 1.40 10.98
CA ASN A 346 0.50 2.39 11.33
C ASN A 346 0.71 2.42 12.86
N PRO A 347 1.87 2.01 13.41
CA PRO A 347 3.09 1.49 12.75
C PRO A 347 2.84 0.24 11.89
N PRO A 348 3.64 -0.03 10.84
CA PRO A 348 3.47 -1.19 9.98
C PRO A 348 3.51 -2.52 10.74
N GLN A 349 2.64 -3.45 10.38
CA GLN A 349 2.80 -4.83 10.78
C GLN A 349 3.99 -5.48 10.06
N HIS A 350 4.58 -6.53 10.64
CA HIS A 350 5.56 -7.32 9.90
C HIS A 350 4.92 -8.08 8.74
N MET A 351 5.67 -8.27 7.67
CA MET A 351 5.37 -9.34 6.72
C MET A 351 5.57 -10.72 7.36
N SER A 352 4.84 -11.71 6.85
CA SER A 352 4.92 -13.10 7.25
C SER A 352 6.29 -13.69 6.97
N ALA A 353 6.66 -14.73 7.72
CA ALA A 353 7.98 -15.36 7.62
C ALA A 353 8.29 -15.90 6.22
N TRP A 354 7.26 -16.36 5.48
CA TRP A 354 7.42 -16.77 4.10
C TRP A 354 7.84 -15.62 3.18
N MET A 355 7.26 -14.43 3.37
CA MET A 355 7.62 -13.24 2.60
C MET A 355 9.06 -12.80 2.91
N LYS A 356 9.45 -12.81 4.20
CA LYS A 356 10.83 -12.55 4.62
C LYS A 356 11.84 -13.55 4.04
N TYR A 357 11.44 -14.80 3.84
CA TYR A 357 12.27 -15.83 3.21
C TYR A 357 12.38 -15.61 1.70
N LYS A 358 11.23 -15.61 0.99
CA LYS A 358 11.20 -15.67 -0.48
C LYS A 358 11.58 -14.35 -1.13
N TYR A 359 11.08 -13.24 -0.59
CA TYR A 359 11.24 -11.91 -1.17
C TYR A 359 12.23 -11.05 -0.39
N GLY A 360 12.23 -11.13 0.94
CA GLY A 360 13.22 -10.43 1.77
C GLY A 360 14.61 -11.07 1.76
N GLN A 361 14.71 -12.38 1.56
CA GLN A 361 15.96 -13.14 1.67
C GLN A 361 16.70 -13.00 3.03
N TRP A 362 15.97 -12.62 4.09
CA TRP A 362 16.55 -12.34 5.42
C TRP A 362 16.54 -13.53 6.37
N VAL A 363 15.76 -14.57 6.05
CA VAL A 363 15.63 -15.77 6.87
C VAL A 363 15.81 -17.01 6.02
N PHE A 364 16.15 -18.13 6.66
CA PHE A 364 16.22 -19.41 5.96
C PHE A 364 14.83 -19.94 5.60
N ALA A 365 14.78 -20.84 4.62
CA ALA A 365 13.57 -21.54 4.24
C ALA A 365 12.94 -22.21 5.47
N PRO A 366 11.65 -21.95 5.79
CA PRO A 366 10.99 -22.60 6.92
C PRO A 366 11.10 -24.12 6.82
N PRO A 367 11.63 -24.81 7.85
CA PRO A 367 11.85 -26.25 7.79
C PRO A 367 10.52 -27.02 7.69
N ILE A 368 10.55 -28.17 7.02
CA ILE A 368 9.38 -29.05 6.90
C ILE A 368 9.33 -29.99 8.10
N ILE A 369 8.19 -30.04 8.79
CA ILE A 369 7.91 -31.02 9.83
C ILE A 369 7.46 -32.33 9.16
N THR A 370 8.25 -33.38 9.34
CA THR A 370 7.96 -34.74 8.83
C THR A 370 7.69 -35.76 9.92
N GLU A 371 7.92 -35.40 11.19
CA GLU A 371 7.79 -36.29 12.34
C GLU A 371 6.88 -35.69 13.41
N SER A 372 6.08 -36.55 14.04
CA SER A 372 5.28 -36.17 15.21
C SER A 372 6.20 -35.78 16.37
N GLY A 373 5.94 -34.64 16.99
CA GLY A 373 6.76 -34.15 18.09
C GLY A 373 6.28 -32.85 18.70
N THR A 374 7.08 -32.31 19.61
CA THR A 374 6.89 -30.97 20.17
C THR A 374 7.91 -30.03 19.54
N TYR A 375 7.42 -28.98 18.91
CA TYR A 375 8.23 -27.95 18.24
C TYR A 375 8.11 -26.64 19.00
N SER A 376 9.20 -25.88 19.05
CA SER A 376 9.22 -24.52 19.57
C SER A 376 9.30 -23.53 18.42
N ILE A 377 8.62 -22.40 18.56
CA ILE A 377 8.55 -21.36 17.53
C ILE A 377 8.69 -19.99 18.19
N TYR A 378 9.58 -19.15 17.63
CA TYR A 378 9.78 -17.78 18.08
C TYR A 378 8.87 -16.81 17.33
N PRO A 379 8.53 -15.64 17.92
CA PRO A 379 7.74 -14.63 17.23
C PRO A 379 8.49 -14.05 16.02
N VAL A 380 7.80 -13.95 14.88
CA VAL A 380 8.33 -13.39 13.62
C VAL A 380 8.94 -12.00 13.84
N ALA A 381 8.32 -11.16 14.66
CA ALA A 381 8.78 -9.79 14.94
C ALA A 381 10.09 -9.69 15.75
N SER A 382 10.64 -10.81 16.24
CA SER A 382 11.77 -10.78 17.19
C SER A 382 12.93 -11.73 16.85
N HIS A 383 12.71 -12.73 16.00
CA HIS A 383 13.73 -13.74 15.67
C HIS A 383 13.68 -14.10 14.19
N GLY A 384 14.85 -14.13 13.53
CA GLY A 384 15.02 -14.50 12.12
C GLY A 384 15.26 -15.99 11.86
N TYR A 385 15.11 -16.82 12.90
CA TYR A 385 15.27 -18.27 12.84
C TYR A 385 14.20 -18.94 13.72
N ASP A 386 13.87 -20.20 13.41
CA ASP A 386 12.86 -20.99 14.11
C ASP A 386 11.53 -20.23 14.36
N ASN A 387 11.16 -19.37 13.40
CA ASN A 387 10.00 -18.47 13.49
C ASN A 387 8.81 -18.93 12.63
N ALA A 388 9.02 -19.94 11.78
CA ALA A 388 8.00 -20.61 11.00
C ALA A 388 8.37 -22.07 10.69
N TYR A 389 7.35 -22.90 10.47
CA TYR A 389 7.48 -24.27 9.98
C TYR A 389 6.55 -24.50 8.80
N ARG A 390 6.92 -25.42 7.92
CA ARG A 390 6.04 -25.98 6.89
C ARG A 390 5.58 -27.39 7.26
N VAL A 391 4.36 -27.72 6.88
CA VAL A 391 3.82 -29.08 6.91
C VAL A 391 3.26 -29.37 5.53
N GLU A 392 3.57 -30.54 4.96
CA GLU A 392 2.97 -30.92 3.67
C GLU A 392 1.44 -31.02 3.81
N SER A 393 0.73 -30.43 2.86
CA SER A 393 -0.71 -30.63 2.74
C SER A 393 -0.98 -31.99 2.07
N TRP A 394 -2.24 -32.42 2.09
CA TRP A 394 -2.65 -33.62 1.34
C TRP A 394 -2.58 -33.42 -0.19
N LYS A 395 -2.36 -32.20 -0.67
CA LYS A 395 -2.11 -31.89 -2.08
C LYS A 395 -0.61 -31.68 -2.30
N SER A 396 -0.06 -32.42 -3.27
CA SER A 396 1.34 -32.25 -3.66
C SER A 396 1.62 -30.81 -4.11
N GLY A 397 2.72 -30.23 -3.63
CA GLY A 397 3.11 -28.85 -3.93
C GLY A 397 2.38 -27.79 -3.11
N GLU A 398 1.48 -28.16 -2.21
CA GLU A 398 0.81 -27.27 -1.25
C GLU A 398 1.32 -27.56 0.16
N TYR A 399 1.48 -26.51 0.97
CA TYR A 399 1.96 -26.61 2.34
C TYR A 399 1.04 -25.85 3.29
N PHE A 400 1.02 -26.27 4.55
CA PHE A 400 0.65 -25.41 5.66
C PHE A 400 1.89 -24.71 6.18
N VAL A 401 1.86 -23.38 6.29
CA VAL A 401 2.89 -22.61 7.01
C VAL A 401 2.34 -22.25 8.38
N ILE A 402 3.08 -22.56 9.43
CA ILE A 402 2.74 -22.21 10.81
C ILE A 402 3.74 -21.15 11.26
N GLU A 403 3.26 -19.98 11.65
CA GLU A 403 4.10 -18.90 12.20
C GLU A 403 3.53 -18.37 13.52
N TYR A 404 4.38 -17.77 14.35
CA TYR A 404 3.95 -17.17 15.62
C TYR A 404 4.00 -15.64 15.55
N ARG A 405 2.86 -14.99 15.79
CA ARG A 405 2.75 -13.53 15.81
C ARG A 405 2.51 -13.00 17.22
N ARG A 406 3.38 -12.09 17.64
CA ARG A 406 3.35 -11.43 18.95
C ARG A 406 4.06 -10.09 18.81
N ALA A 407 3.50 -9.06 19.46
CA ALA A 407 4.12 -7.74 19.48
C ALA A 407 5.55 -7.77 20.01
N HIS A 408 6.42 -6.99 19.36
CA HIS A 408 7.81 -6.76 19.74
C HIS A 408 8.23 -5.37 19.29
N GLY A 409 8.84 -4.58 20.17
CA GLY A 409 9.04 -3.15 19.92
C GLY A 409 7.69 -2.46 19.70
N ILE A 410 7.60 -1.65 18.64
CA ILE A 410 6.36 -0.99 18.20
C ILE A 410 5.55 -1.81 17.18
N TYR A 411 6.10 -2.92 16.69
CA TYR A 411 5.52 -3.71 15.61
C TYR A 411 4.65 -4.84 16.12
N ASP A 412 3.70 -5.28 15.29
CA ASP A 412 2.73 -6.35 15.60
C ASP A 412 1.90 -6.09 16.87
N GLY A 413 1.84 -4.84 17.34
CA GLY A 413 0.98 -4.40 18.45
C GLY A 413 -0.45 -4.08 18.01
N ASN A 414 -0.63 -3.72 16.74
CA ASN A 414 -1.89 -3.29 16.13
C ASN A 414 -2.51 -4.33 15.16
N ILE A 415 -1.90 -5.52 15.05
CA ILE A 415 -2.50 -6.64 14.31
C ILE A 415 -3.72 -7.20 15.05
N PRO A 416 -4.64 -7.91 14.37
CA PRO A 416 -5.93 -8.28 14.95
C PRO A 416 -5.90 -9.23 16.16
N GLY A 417 -4.76 -9.85 16.44
CA GLY A 417 -4.56 -10.72 17.60
C GLY A 417 -3.13 -11.24 17.70
N GLN A 418 -2.84 -12.03 18.72
CA GLN A 418 -1.52 -12.65 18.92
C GLN A 418 -1.69 -14.14 19.14
N GLY A 419 -0.78 -14.95 18.59
CA GLY A 419 -0.93 -16.40 18.59
C GLY A 419 -0.28 -17.05 17.38
N LEU A 420 -0.50 -18.35 17.25
CA LEU A 420 -0.09 -19.10 16.07
C LEU A 420 -1.05 -18.76 14.92
N LEU A 421 -0.50 -18.55 13.74
CA LEU A 421 -1.25 -18.44 12.49
C LEU A 421 -0.91 -19.64 11.63
N VAL A 422 -1.88 -20.05 10.82
CA VAL A 422 -1.70 -21.13 9.85
C VAL A 422 -2.14 -20.63 8.49
N TYR A 423 -1.26 -20.77 7.52
CA TYR A 423 -1.49 -20.37 6.14
C TYR A 423 -1.51 -21.60 5.24
N ARG A 424 -2.32 -21.58 4.20
CA ARG A 424 -2.06 -22.36 2.99
C ARG A 424 -0.98 -21.63 2.19
N LEU A 425 0.01 -22.38 1.72
CA LEU A 425 1.09 -21.91 0.87
C LEU A 425 1.13 -22.69 -0.45
N LEU A 426 1.16 -21.96 -1.56
CA LEU A 426 1.47 -22.46 -2.90
C LEU A 426 2.75 -21.77 -3.40
N PRO A 427 3.95 -22.37 -3.19
CA PRO A 427 5.23 -21.68 -3.38
C PRO A 427 5.55 -21.30 -4.83
N ASN A 428 4.88 -21.95 -5.80
CA ASN A 428 5.02 -21.69 -7.24
C ASN A 428 4.09 -20.58 -7.75
N VAL A 429 3.25 -20.02 -6.89
CA VAL A 429 2.45 -18.82 -7.18
C VAL A 429 3.23 -17.61 -6.67
N GLY A 430 3.16 -16.49 -7.40
CA GLY A 430 3.73 -15.20 -6.98
C GLY A 430 2.61 -14.26 -6.55
N GLY A 431 2.48 -14.02 -5.25
CA GLY A 431 1.47 -13.14 -4.68
C GLY A 431 0.04 -13.66 -4.81
N ASN A 432 -0.91 -12.75 -4.56
CA ASN A 432 -2.34 -13.03 -4.56
C ASN A 432 -3.14 -12.13 -5.50
N ALA A 433 -2.50 -11.19 -6.21
CA ALA A 433 -3.18 -10.22 -7.09
C ALA A 433 -4.19 -10.89 -8.04
N ASP A 434 -3.72 -11.89 -8.80
CA ASP A 434 -4.53 -12.67 -9.76
C ASP A 434 -5.21 -13.90 -9.13
N GLY A 435 -5.20 -13.98 -7.80
CA GLY A 435 -5.78 -15.10 -7.06
C GLY A 435 -7.29 -15.23 -7.33
N PRO A 436 -7.83 -16.46 -7.23
CA PRO A 436 -7.16 -17.71 -6.89
C PRO A 436 -6.48 -18.41 -8.11
N PRO A 437 -5.38 -19.17 -7.90
CA PRO A 437 -4.80 -19.53 -6.60
C PRO A 437 -4.02 -18.38 -5.96
N ASP A 438 -4.10 -18.28 -4.63
CA ASP A 438 -3.30 -17.35 -3.83
C ASP A 438 -1.98 -18.03 -3.43
N GLU A 439 -0.86 -17.33 -3.48
CA GLU A 439 0.41 -17.80 -2.91
C GLU A 439 0.26 -18.09 -1.41
N LEU A 440 -0.27 -17.12 -0.66
CA LEU A 440 -0.55 -17.25 0.76
C LEU A 440 -2.03 -17.02 1.05
N TYR A 441 -2.63 -17.88 1.87
CA TYR A 441 -3.99 -17.71 2.34
C TYR A 441 -4.09 -18.07 3.81
N ILE A 442 -4.54 -17.16 4.67
CA ILE A 442 -4.60 -17.41 6.13
C ILE A 442 -5.85 -18.19 6.53
N TYR A 443 -5.71 -19.31 7.22
CA TYR A 443 -6.86 -20.05 7.72
C TYR A 443 -7.56 -19.29 8.84
N ARG A 444 -8.88 -19.10 8.71
CA ARG A 444 -9.71 -18.28 9.60
C ARG A 444 -11.11 -18.87 9.78
N PRO A 445 -11.77 -18.64 10.93
CA PRO A 445 -13.14 -19.09 11.14
C PRO A 445 -14.09 -18.54 10.07
N GLY A 446 -14.93 -19.41 9.50
CA GLY A 446 -15.89 -19.05 8.45
C GLY A 446 -15.29 -18.95 7.05
N GLY A 447 -13.97 -18.97 6.88
CA GLY A 447 -13.32 -19.04 5.56
C GLY A 447 -13.17 -20.50 5.14
N VAL A 448 -14.18 -21.03 4.44
CA VAL A 448 -14.27 -22.46 4.08
C VAL A 448 -13.70 -22.80 2.70
N ASP A 449 -13.46 -21.78 1.88
CA ASP A 449 -12.93 -21.88 0.52
C ASP A 449 -12.16 -20.60 0.15
N ASN A 450 -11.75 -20.48 -1.12
CA ASN A 450 -11.05 -19.31 -1.65
C ASN A 450 -11.98 -18.09 -1.88
N TYR A 451 -13.28 -18.18 -1.64
CA TYR A 451 -14.25 -17.13 -2.00
C TYR A 451 -15.04 -16.60 -0.80
N THR A 452 -14.94 -17.28 0.34
CA THR A 452 -15.63 -16.90 1.58
C THR A 452 -14.64 -16.23 2.53
N ASN A 453 -14.82 -14.94 2.79
CA ASN A 453 -13.85 -14.16 3.60
C ASN A 453 -13.67 -14.71 5.03
N GLY A 454 -14.76 -15.11 5.68
CA GLY A 454 -14.71 -15.50 7.08
C GLY A 454 -14.34 -14.34 8.02
N THR A 455 -13.73 -14.64 9.17
CA THR A 455 -13.36 -13.63 10.18
C THR A 455 -11.85 -13.61 10.40
N LEU A 456 -11.15 -12.78 9.62
CA LEU A 456 -9.69 -12.62 9.68
C LEU A 456 -9.14 -12.27 11.06
N SER A 457 -9.87 -11.44 11.82
CA SER A 457 -9.46 -11.05 13.18
C SER A 457 -9.40 -12.22 14.18
N ARG A 458 -10.00 -13.36 13.83
CA ARG A 458 -10.00 -14.58 14.65
C ARG A 458 -9.07 -15.67 14.08
N ALA A 459 -8.13 -15.29 13.21
CA ALA A 459 -7.16 -16.23 12.63
C ALA A 459 -6.24 -16.85 13.69
N ALA A 460 -5.77 -16.07 14.66
CA ALA A 460 -4.82 -16.52 15.68
C ALA A 460 -5.35 -17.62 16.61
N PHE A 461 -4.55 -18.67 16.79
CA PHE A 461 -4.69 -19.64 17.87
C PHE A 461 -3.92 -19.16 19.09
N SER A 462 -4.63 -18.94 20.19
CA SER A 462 -4.02 -18.59 21.48
C SER A 462 -4.79 -19.24 22.63
N PRO A 463 -4.17 -19.40 23.82
CA PRO A 463 -4.86 -19.94 25.00
C PRO A 463 -6.12 -19.17 25.40
N GLY A 464 -6.17 -17.87 25.09
CA GLY A 464 -7.34 -17.01 25.30
C GLY A 464 -8.37 -17.04 24.17
N SER A 465 -8.02 -17.63 23.01
CA SER A 465 -8.94 -17.79 21.89
C SER A 465 -9.87 -18.99 22.11
N SER A 466 -11.12 -18.89 21.65
CA SER A 466 -12.02 -20.04 21.56
C SER A 466 -11.67 -21.01 20.43
N ARG A 467 -10.65 -20.70 19.62
CA ARG A 467 -10.23 -21.48 18.46
C ARG A 467 -9.27 -22.59 18.93
N ARG A 468 -9.73 -23.84 18.84
CA ARG A 468 -8.95 -25.04 19.23
C ARG A 468 -8.68 -26.00 18.07
N LYS A 469 -9.23 -25.72 16.88
CA LYS A 469 -9.10 -26.54 15.68
C LYS A 469 -9.00 -25.63 14.45
N MET A 470 -8.27 -26.14 13.45
CA MET A 470 -8.05 -25.49 12.17
C MET A 470 -9.35 -25.20 11.44
#